data_AF-A0A953KBF2-F1
#
_entry.id   AF-A0A953KBF2-F1
#
_cell.length_a   1.000
_cell.length_b   1.000
_cell.length_c   1.000
_cell.angle_alpha   90.00
_cell.angle_beta   90.00
_cell.angle_gamma   90.00
#
_symmetry.space_group_name_H-M   'P 1'
#
loop_
_entity.id
_entity.type
_entity.pdbx_description
1 polymer ?
#
loop_
_entity_poly.entity_id
_entity_poly.type
_entity_poly.pdbx_seq_one_letter_code
_entity_poly.pdbx_strand_id
1 'polypeptide(L)'
;MSQPLRIENSEDVLLITTRTIGSRLWFVNNPALERKVLAFLARYQRLYGAVIYAFCLMGNHYHLIARFPRCNKAAFMRSFNAMFAKLVQSEVEEFDGGPLWSRRYAEQVLPRNEDIEHWYYYCALNAVLAGLVKDPREYSGYNSFQDSVRGRKLKFKLFRRWEYNEAKRKGCRVKPQDYLEDEELTFTRLPGYEDKTQSEYAALLTSSMKHRCATAVAEKIAKGEAFPPKLEIRKTGVGQKPLRTKKSSLYSYRPLVLSLCRKTRNAVLRGYFAVVDAFREASERYRRGDDSVVFPPGTYRPLRLNLVPS
;
A
#
# COMPACT_ATOMS: atom_id res chain seq x y z
N MET A 1 23.86 -6.91 -0.89
CA MET A 1 22.51 -6.88 -0.26
C MET A 1 21.48 -7.29 -1.31
N SER A 2 20.64 -8.30 -1.04
CA SER A 2 19.64 -8.83 -1.98
C SER A 2 18.37 -7.99 -2.11
N GLN A 3 18.22 -6.94 -1.29
CA GLN A 3 17.08 -6.02 -1.28
C GLN A 3 17.59 -4.58 -1.06
N PRO A 4 16.90 -3.56 -1.60
CA PRO A 4 17.17 -2.16 -1.26
C PRO A 4 17.10 -1.91 0.25
N LEU A 5 17.95 -1.00 0.73
CA LEU A 5 17.90 -0.50 2.10
C LEU A 5 16.61 0.31 2.24
N ARG A 6 15.85 0.08 3.32
CA ARG A 6 14.70 0.92 3.64
C ARG A 6 15.13 1.97 4.63
N ILE A 7 14.86 3.21 4.28
CA ILE A 7 15.16 4.38 5.09
C ILE A 7 13.82 4.96 5.54
N GLU A 8 13.69 5.23 6.83
CA GLU A 8 12.58 5.97 7.40
C GLU A 8 12.85 7.47 7.22
N ASN A 9 11.85 8.21 6.75
CA ASN A 9 11.92 9.65 6.53
C ASN A 9 10.51 10.22 6.77
N SER A 10 10.42 11.32 7.52
CA SER A 10 9.14 11.94 7.89
C SER A 10 8.45 12.69 6.75
N GLU A 11 9.23 13.10 5.75
CA GLU A 11 8.79 13.95 4.64
C GLU A 11 8.49 13.15 3.37
N ASP A 12 9.16 12.01 3.17
CA ASP A 12 8.97 11.20 1.97
C ASP A 12 7.52 10.70 1.83
N VAL A 13 6.90 11.06 0.70
CA VAL A 13 5.67 10.42 0.25
C VAL A 13 6.05 9.18 -0.57
N LEU A 14 5.42 8.05 -0.26
CA LEU A 14 5.78 6.76 -0.85
C LEU A 14 4.61 6.16 -1.61
N LEU A 15 4.87 5.62 -2.80
CA LEU A 15 4.02 4.59 -3.39
C LEU A 15 4.45 3.24 -2.84
N ILE A 16 3.52 2.54 -2.20
CA ILE A 16 3.74 1.24 -1.58
C ILE A 16 2.86 0.20 -2.28
N THR A 17 3.44 -0.97 -2.58
CA THR A 17 2.73 -2.08 -3.22
C THR A 17 3.06 -3.40 -2.54
N THR A 18 2.04 -4.16 -2.15
CA THR A 18 2.19 -5.54 -1.66
C THR A 18 1.34 -6.48 -2.49
N ARG A 19 1.91 -7.63 -2.89
CA ARG A 19 1.28 -8.61 -3.79
C ARG A 19 1.28 -10.00 -3.19
N THR A 20 0.20 -10.74 -3.43
CA THR A 20 0.03 -12.13 -3.00
C THR A 20 1.02 -13.08 -3.67
N ILE A 21 1.31 -14.19 -3.01
CA ILE A 21 2.12 -15.28 -3.56
C ILE A 21 1.48 -15.82 -4.84
N GLY A 22 2.31 -16.09 -5.86
CA GLY A 22 1.84 -16.55 -7.16
C GLY A 22 0.92 -15.56 -7.90
N SER A 23 0.79 -14.31 -7.43
CA SER A 23 -0.20 -13.34 -7.92
C SER A 23 -1.65 -13.84 -7.83
N ARG A 24 -1.93 -14.75 -6.90
CA ARG A 24 -3.25 -15.38 -6.71
C ARG A 24 -4.31 -14.34 -6.34
N LEU A 25 -5.48 -14.45 -6.97
CA LEU A 25 -6.59 -13.50 -6.87
C LEU A 25 -7.44 -13.74 -5.62
N TRP A 26 -6.88 -13.51 -4.44
CA TRP A 26 -7.56 -13.77 -3.17
C TRP A 26 -8.55 -12.67 -2.75
N PHE A 27 -8.51 -11.50 -3.38
CA PHE A 27 -9.27 -10.32 -2.93
C PHE A 27 -10.51 -10.04 -3.80
N VAL A 28 -10.71 -10.81 -4.87
CA VAL A 28 -11.78 -10.58 -5.84
C VAL A 28 -13.14 -10.90 -5.23
N ASN A 29 -14.15 -10.09 -5.57
CA ASN A 29 -15.56 -10.32 -5.25
C ASN A 29 -15.85 -10.56 -3.76
N ASN A 30 -15.07 -9.97 -2.85
CA ASN A 30 -15.23 -10.14 -1.41
C ASN A 30 -15.41 -8.79 -0.67
N PRO A 31 -16.64 -8.22 -0.66
CA PRO A 31 -16.92 -6.96 0.03
C PRO A 31 -16.71 -7.02 1.54
N ALA A 32 -16.87 -8.19 2.16
CA ALA A 32 -16.67 -8.38 3.59
C ALA A 32 -15.18 -8.23 3.98
N LEU A 33 -14.29 -8.89 3.24
CA LEU A 33 -12.84 -8.72 3.34
C LEU A 33 -12.45 -7.27 3.11
N GLU A 34 -12.93 -6.66 2.03
CA GLU A 34 -12.65 -5.27 1.68
C GLU A 34 -13.00 -4.32 2.82
N ARG A 35 -14.23 -4.39 3.34
CA ARG A 35 -14.69 -3.53 4.45
C ARG A 35 -13.82 -3.69 5.70
N LYS A 36 -13.42 -4.92 6.03
CA LYS A 36 -12.53 -5.19 7.17
C LYS A 36 -11.12 -4.65 6.92
N VAL A 37 -10.57 -4.79 5.72
CA VAL A 37 -9.27 -4.22 5.34
C VAL A 37 -9.28 -2.71 5.50
N LEU A 38 -10.32 -2.02 5.02
CA LEU A 38 -10.44 -0.56 5.18
C LEU A 38 -10.59 -0.14 6.65
N ALA A 39 -11.34 -0.88 7.45
CA ALA A 39 -11.47 -0.61 8.87
C ALA A 39 -10.13 -0.74 9.62
N PHE A 40 -9.32 -1.75 9.29
CA PHE A 40 -7.98 -1.86 9.87
C PHE A 40 -6.98 -0.86 9.29
N LEU A 41 -7.14 -0.46 8.02
CA LEU A 41 -6.38 0.67 7.47
C LEU A 41 -6.67 1.95 8.26
N ALA A 42 -7.94 2.22 8.60
CA ALA A 42 -8.37 3.33 9.46
C ALA A 42 -7.67 3.29 10.83
N ARG A 43 -7.73 2.12 11.49
CA ARG A 43 -7.06 1.89 12.78
C ARG A 43 -5.57 2.20 12.70
N TYR A 44 -4.88 1.65 11.71
CA TYR A 44 -3.43 1.85 11.59
C TYR A 44 -3.07 3.26 11.11
N GLN A 45 -3.94 3.93 10.35
CA GLN A 45 -3.79 5.35 10.06
C GLN A 45 -3.70 6.15 11.37
N ARG A 46 -4.67 5.94 12.27
CA ARG A 46 -4.73 6.61 13.58
C ARG A 46 -3.55 6.24 14.47
N LEU A 47 -3.29 4.94 14.68
CA LEU A 47 -2.27 4.46 15.62
C LEU A 47 -0.86 4.92 15.23
N TYR A 48 -0.53 4.87 13.94
CA TYR A 48 0.80 5.23 13.46
C TYR A 48 0.92 6.70 13.05
N GLY A 49 -0.20 7.44 12.97
CA GLY A 49 -0.21 8.82 12.47
C GLY A 49 0.14 8.90 10.98
N ALA A 50 -0.26 7.91 10.19
CA ALA A 50 0.04 7.85 8.76
C ALA A 50 -0.82 8.86 7.99
N VAL A 51 -0.21 9.59 7.06
CA VAL A 51 -0.89 10.50 6.14
C VAL A 51 -1.14 9.75 4.85
N ILE A 52 -2.38 9.37 4.57
CA ILE A 52 -2.75 8.54 3.42
C ILE A 52 -3.36 9.43 2.34
N TYR A 53 -2.81 9.39 1.13
CA TYR A 53 -3.33 10.14 -0.03
C TYR A 53 -4.23 9.27 -0.91
N ALA A 54 -3.88 8.00 -1.10
CA ALA A 54 -4.67 7.07 -1.90
C ALA A 54 -4.50 5.62 -1.45
N PHE A 55 -5.54 4.82 -1.67
CA PHE A 55 -5.52 3.37 -1.51
C PHE A 55 -6.39 2.71 -2.58
N CYS A 56 -5.87 1.68 -3.25
CA CYS A 56 -6.68 0.83 -4.11
C CYS A 56 -6.38 -0.65 -3.83
N LEU A 57 -7.45 -1.45 -3.86
CA LEU A 57 -7.41 -2.88 -3.65
C LEU A 57 -7.68 -3.58 -4.99
N MET A 58 -6.65 -4.21 -5.55
CA MET A 58 -6.76 -5.06 -6.73
C MET A 58 -6.99 -6.50 -6.31
N GLY A 59 -7.30 -7.41 -7.23
CA GLY A 59 -7.62 -8.80 -6.89
C GLY A 59 -6.49 -9.60 -6.21
N ASN A 60 -5.23 -9.19 -6.37
CA ASN A 60 -4.04 -9.90 -5.84
C ASN A 60 -2.97 -8.96 -5.25
N HIS A 61 -3.23 -7.66 -5.19
CA HIS A 61 -2.31 -6.69 -4.60
C HIS A 61 -3.07 -5.45 -4.17
N TYR A 62 -2.43 -4.59 -3.40
CA TYR A 62 -2.95 -3.25 -3.15
C TYR A 62 -1.86 -2.21 -3.43
N HIS A 63 -2.29 -1.00 -3.73
CA HIS A 63 -1.44 0.19 -3.77
C HIS A 63 -1.84 1.14 -2.65
N LEU A 64 -0.84 1.73 -1.98
CA LEU A 64 -1.00 2.72 -0.93
C LEU A 64 -0.07 3.89 -1.23
N ILE A 65 -0.58 5.11 -1.27
CA ILE A 65 0.24 6.32 -1.30
C ILE A 65 0.14 6.99 0.06
N ALA A 66 1.25 7.04 0.78
CA ALA A 66 1.27 7.53 2.14
C ALA A 66 2.61 8.15 2.55
N ARG A 67 2.56 9.02 3.55
CA ARG A 67 3.71 9.58 4.28
C ARG A 67 3.61 9.16 5.76
N PHE A 68 4.77 8.99 6.39
CA PHE A 68 4.88 8.50 7.77
C PHE A 68 5.66 9.50 8.63
N PRO A 69 5.03 10.59 9.11
CA PRO A 69 5.73 11.66 9.83
C PRO A 69 6.51 11.21 11.08
N ARG A 70 6.09 10.10 11.70
CA ARG A 70 6.73 9.54 12.90
C ARG A 70 7.85 8.54 12.61
N CYS A 71 8.31 8.43 11.36
CA CYS A 71 9.37 7.50 10.94
C CYS A 71 9.11 6.04 11.35
N ASN A 72 7.84 5.61 11.27
CA ASN A 72 7.35 4.32 11.76
C ASN A 72 6.68 3.47 10.65
N LYS A 73 7.02 3.72 9.39
CA LYS A 73 6.47 3.00 8.23
C LYS A 73 6.65 1.50 8.36
N ALA A 74 7.83 1.02 8.76
CA ALA A 74 8.05 -0.42 8.92
C ALA A 74 7.09 -1.05 9.94
N ALA A 75 6.77 -0.36 11.03
CA ALA A 75 5.83 -0.81 12.03
C ALA A 75 4.38 -0.80 11.51
N PHE A 76 3.97 0.27 10.84
CA PHE A 76 2.67 0.35 10.16
C PHE A 76 2.51 -0.80 9.16
N MET A 77 3.46 -0.98 8.26
CA MET A 77 3.41 -1.97 7.20
C MET A 77 3.45 -3.40 7.74
N ARG A 78 4.17 -3.65 8.84
CA ARG A 78 4.15 -4.94 9.54
C ARG A 78 2.75 -5.24 10.07
N SER A 79 2.15 -4.31 10.82
CA SER A 79 0.84 -4.50 11.43
C SER A 79 -0.27 -4.63 10.40
N PHE A 80 -0.29 -3.75 9.40
CA PHE A 80 -1.30 -3.78 8.34
C PHE A 80 -1.22 -5.05 7.50
N ASN A 81 -0.04 -5.45 7.03
CA ASN A 81 0.10 -6.67 6.24
C ASN A 81 -0.18 -7.95 7.05
N ALA A 82 0.20 -7.98 8.33
CA ALA A 82 -0.10 -9.11 9.20
C ALA A 82 -1.60 -9.25 9.43
N MET A 83 -2.30 -8.14 9.70
CA MET A 83 -3.75 -8.16 9.87
C MET A 83 -4.47 -8.53 8.57
N PHE A 84 -4.07 -7.96 7.44
CA PHE A 84 -4.65 -8.28 6.16
C PHE A 84 -4.48 -9.79 5.85
N ALA A 85 -3.31 -10.38 6.10
CA ALA A 85 -3.14 -11.83 5.96
C ALA A 85 -4.11 -12.64 6.84
N LYS A 86 -4.35 -12.22 8.09
CA LYS A 86 -5.34 -12.86 8.98
C LYS A 86 -6.78 -12.70 8.46
N LEU A 87 -7.12 -11.54 7.91
CA LEU A 87 -8.44 -11.31 7.32
C LEU A 87 -8.65 -12.20 6.10
N VAL A 88 -7.65 -12.38 5.25
CA VAL A 88 -7.76 -13.33 4.13
C VAL A 88 -7.99 -14.74 4.65
N GLN A 89 -7.24 -15.17 5.66
CA GLN A 89 -7.45 -16.47 6.28
C GLN A 89 -8.85 -16.65 6.89
N SER A 90 -9.50 -15.59 7.38
CA SER A 90 -10.84 -15.70 7.99
C SER A 90 -12.00 -15.42 7.04
N GLU A 91 -11.79 -14.67 5.97
CA GLU A 91 -12.85 -14.21 5.05
C GLU A 91 -12.80 -14.87 3.68
N VAL A 92 -11.78 -15.69 3.39
CA VAL A 92 -11.61 -16.39 2.11
C VAL A 92 -11.57 -17.89 2.38
N GLU A 93 -12.69 -18.55 2.12
CA GLU A 93 -12.88 -19.98 2.41
C GLU A 93 -11.89 -20.85 1.62
N GLU A 94 -11.58 -20.47 0.38
CA GLU A 94 -10.66 -21.19 -0.50
C GLU A 94 -9.17 -21.00 -0.13
N PHE A 95 -8.86 -20.22 0.91
CA PHE A 95 -7.48 -20.01 1.36
C PHE A 95 -7.10 -21.00 2.47
N ASP A 96 -6.42 -22.07 2.07
CA ASP A 96 -5.98 -23.18 2.95
C ASP A 96 -4.93 -22.81 4.02
N GLY A 97 -4.54 -21.52 4.10
CA GLY A 97 -3.53 -21.03 5.04
C GLY A 97 -2.12 -20.89 4.43
N GLY A 98 -1.17 -20.50 5.28
CA GLY A 98 0.22 -20.24 4.89
C GLY A 98 0.52 -18.79 4.49
N PRO A 99 1.66 -18.52 3.84
CA PRO A 99 2.10 -17.16 3.54
C PRO A 99 1.25 -16.52 2.43
N LEU A 100 0.50 -15.47 2.78
CA LEU A 100 -0.26 -14.69 1.79
C LEU A 100 0.66 -13.89 0.84
N TRP A 101 1.66 -13.20 1.38
CA TRP A 101 2.46 -12.23 0.65
C TRP A 101 3.66 -12.87 -0.05
N SER A 102 3.86 -12.53 -1.33
CA SER A 102 4.96 -13.05 -2.15
C SER A 102 6.35 -12.66 -1.64
N ARG A 103 6.45 -11.46 -1.06
CA ARG A 103 7.68 -10.84 -0.56
C ARG A 103 7.30 -9.66 0.34
N ARG A 104 8.31 -9.03 0.95
CA ARG A 104 8.11 -7.75 1.62
C ARG A 104 7.56 -6.70 0.62
N TYR A 105 6.78 -5.75 1.12
CA TYR A 105 6.22 -4.66 0.32
C TYR A 105 7.30 -3.91 -0.50
N ALA A 106 6.96 -3.49 -1.71
CA ALA A 106 7.78 -2.55 -2.47
C ALA A 106 7.44 -1.13 -2.05
N GLU A 107 8.42 -0.24 -2.02
CA GLU A 107 8.24 1.20 -1.79
C GLU A 107 9.03 1.99 -2.82
N GLN A 108 8.47 3.12 -3.24
CA GLN A 108 9.12 4.08 -4.10
C GLN A 108 8.84 5.50 -3.62
N VAL A 109 9.88 6.34 -3.57
CA VAL A 109 9.77 7.75 -3.20
C VAL A 109 9.11 8.56 -4.32
N LEU A 110 8.16 9.42 -3.95
CA LEU A 110 7.47 10.39 -4.79
C LEU A 110 7.90 11.80 -4.35
N PRO A 111 8.99 12.35 -4.91
CA PRO A 111 9.68 13.49 -4.29
C PRO A 111 9.05 14.86 -4.56
N ARG A 112 8.06 14.96 -5.44
CA ARG A 112 7.43 16.23 -5.82
C ARG A 112 5.92 16.11 -5.89
N ASN A 113 5.22 17.23 -5.76
CA ASN A 113 3.76 17.28 -5.82
C ASN A 113 3.21 16.71 -7.14
N GLU A 114 3.86 17.00 -8.28
CA GLU A 114 3.44 16.46 -9.58
C GLU A 114 3.68 14.95 -9.68
N ASP A 115 4.70 14.44 -8.99
CA ASP A 115 4.99 13.01 -8.91
C ASP A 115 3.91 12.32 -8.07
N ILE A 116 3.55 12.90 -6.92
CA ILE A 116 2.47 12.40 -6.06
C ILE A 116 1.16 12.37 -6.83
N GLU A 117 0.80 13.46 -7.52
CA GLU A 117 -0.43 13.55 -8.31
C GLU A 117 -0.44 12.52 -9.45
N HIS A 118 0.66 12.37 -10.18
CA HIS A 118 0.76 11.39 -11.26
C HIS A 118 0.50 9.96 -10.77
N TRP A 119 1.14 9.57 -9.67
CA TRP A 119 0.98 8.22 -9.11
C TRP A 119 -0.32 8.04 -8.35
N TYR A 120 -0.93 9.11 -7.85
CA TYR A 120 -2.29 9.12 -7.35
C TYR A 120 -3.30 8.70 -8.44
N TYR A 121 -3.20 9.26 -9.65
CA TYR A 121 -4.02 8.79 -10.77
C TYR A 121 -3.67 7.37 -11.21
N TYR A 122 -2.39 6.98 -11.19
CA TYR A 122 -1.99 5.60 -11.46
C TYR A 122 -2.68 4.60 -10.51
N CYS A 123 -2.70 4.92 -9.21
CA CYS A 123 -3.39 4.12 -8.20
C CYS A 123 -4.88 3.98 -8.54
N ALA A 124 -5.52 5.10 -8.87
CA ALA A 124 -6.94 5.15 -9.15
C ALA A 124 -7.34 4.56 -10.53
N LEU A 125 -6.43 4.54 -11.51
CA LEU A 125 -6.65 3.97 -12.84
C LEU A 125 -6.11 2.55 -12.98
N ASN A 126 -5.62 1.93 -11.90
CA ASN A 126 -4.87 0.68 -11.99
C ASN A 126 -5.65 -0.43 -12.72
N ALA A 127 -6.95 -0.58 -12.45
CA ALA A 127 -7.80 -1.56 -13.12
C ALA A 127 -7.96 -1.29 -14.63
N VAL A 128 -8.00 -0.02 -15.04
CA VAL A 128 -8.04 0.38 -16.45
C VAL A 128 -6.69 0.11 -17.11
N LEU A 129 -5.60 0.49 -16.47
CA LEU A 129 -4.23 0.25 -16.94
C LEU A 129 -3.89 -1.24 -17.03
N ALA A 130 -4.48 -2.06 -16.18
CA ALA A 130 -4.40 -3.52 -16.24
C ALA A 130 -5.27 -4.14 -17.36
N GLY A 131 -6.10 -3.33 -18.04
CA GLY A 131 -6.97 -3.78 -19.12
C GLY A 131 -8.19 -4.58 -18.61
N LEU A 132 -8.52 -4.44 -17.33
CA LEU A 132 -9.65 -5.17 -16.74
C LEU A 132 -10.97 -4.48 -17.07
N VAL A 133 -11.03 -3.14 -16.95
CA VAL A 133 -12.26 -2.35 -17.16
C VAL A 133 -11.96 -1.11 -17.99
N LYS A 134 -12.99 -0.54 -18.65
CA LYS A 134 -12.85 0.73 -19.38
C LYS A 134 -13.03 1.95 -18.47
N ASP A 135 -13.72 1.78 -17.35
CA ASP A 135 -13.95 2.82 -16.36
C ASP A 135 -13.60 2.27 -14.96
N PRO A 136 -12.79 2.99 -14.15
CA PRO A 136 -12.38 2.51 -12.83
C PRO A 136 -13.56 2.20 -11.89
N ARG A 137 -14.73 2.84 -12.09
CA ARG A 137 -15.95 2.60 -11.30
C ARG A 137 -16.57 1.23 -11.56
N GLU A 138 -16.17 0.55 -12.61
CA GLU A 138 -16.68 -0.76 -12.99
C GLU A 138 -15.90 -1.91 -12.33
N TYR A 139 -14.74 -1.59 -11.76
CA TYR A 139 -13.95 -2.56 -11.01
C TYR A 139 -14.57 -2.78 -9.63
N SER A 140 -14.65 -4.05 -9.20
CA SER A 140 -15.32 -4.40 -7.94
C SER A 140 -14.49 -4.10 -6.69
N GLY A 141 -13.17 -4.02 -6.81
CA GLY A 141 -12.29 -3.72 -5.68
C GLY A 141 -12.26 -2.23 -5.33
N TYR A 142 -12.12 -1.94 -4.04
CA TYR A 142 -12.11 -0.58 -3.52
C TYR A 142 -11.06 0.32 -4.18
N ASN A 143 -11.47 1.56 -4.43
CA ASN A 143 -10.65 2.62 -4.97
C ASN A 143 -10.96 3.93 -4.26
N SER A 144 -9.98 4.50 -3.57
CA SER A 144 -10.19 5.67 -2.71
C SER A 144 -10.54 6.96 -3.46
N PHE A 145 -10.40 7.03 -4.79
CA PHE A 145 -10.44 8.30 -5.52
C PHE A 145 -11.71 9.12 -5.25
N GLN A 146 -12.89 8.49 -5.22
CA GLN A 146 -14.14 9.22 -5.01
C GLN A 146 -14.31 9.71 -3.56
N ASP A 147 -13.71 9.00 -2.60
CA ASP A 147 -13.73 9.36 -1.18
C ASP A 147 -12.70 10.46 -0.90
N SER A 148 -11.50 10.38 -1.47
CA SER A 148 -10.45 11.39 -1.33
C SER A 148 -10.83 12.72 -1.99
N VAL A 149 -11.33 12.72 -3.22
CA VAL A 149 -11.70 13.98 -3.91
C VAL A 149 -12.90 14.68 -3.29
N ARG A 150 -13.75 13.97 -2.56
CA ARG A 150 -14.90 14.55 -1.83
C ARG A 150 -14.61 14.82 -0.36
N GLY A 151 -13.44 14.44 0.14
CA GLY A 151 -13.11 14.55 1.57
C GLY A 151 -14.02 13.71 2.46
N ARG A 152 -14.49 12.54 1.98
CA ARG A 152 -15.34 11.66 2.77
C ARG A 152 -14.55 11.03 3.91
N LYS A 153 -15.21 10.92 5.06
CA LYS A 153 -14.72 10.24 6.25
C LYS A 153 -15.42 8.88 6.33
N LEU A 154 -14.68 7.80 6.08
CA LEU A 154 -15.25 6.46 6.14
C LEU A 154 -15.21 5.97 7.59
N LYS A 155 -16.39 5.68 8.14
CA LYS A 155 -16.54 5.28 9.54
C LYS A 155 -16.75 3.77 9.65
N PHE A 156 -16.01 3.16 10.56
CA PHE A 156 -16.05 1.73 10.84
C PHE A 156 -16.19 1.49 12.33
N LYS A 157 -16.76 0.33 12.69
CA LYS A 157 -16.74 -0.19 14.05
C LYS A 157 -15.92 -1.47 14.05
N LEU A 158 -14.82 -1.48 14.79
CA LEU A 158 -13.99 -2.66 15.00
C LEU A 158 -14.29 -3.29 16.35
N PHE A 159 -14.43 -4.61 16.36
CA PHE A 159 -14.63 -5.35 17.60
C PHE A 159 -13.28 -5.76 18.20
N ARG A 160 -13.00 -5.32 19.44
CA ARG A 160 -11.81 -5.67 20.23
C ARG A 160 -11.92 -7.10 20.76
N ARG A 161 -11.88 -8.06 19.84
CA ARG A 161 -12.14 -9.49 20.11
C ARG A 161 -11.21 -10.08 21.16
N TRP A 162 -9.94 -9.66 21.19
CA TRP A 162 -8.98 -10.14 22.19
C TRP A 162 -9.39 -9.70 23.61
N GLU A 163 -9.67 -8.41 23.81
CA GLU A 163 -10.08 -7.85 25.11
C GLU A 163 -11.41 -8.48 25.57
N TYR A 164 -12.37 -8.65 24.66
CA TYR A 164 -13.65 -9.32 24.94
C TYR A 164 -13.44 -10.77 25.39
N ASN A 165 -12.64 -11.54 24.65
CA ASN A 165 -12.38 -12.94 24.97
C ASN A 165 -11.58 -13.10 26.27
N GLU A 166 -10.65 -12.17 26.54
CA GLU A 166 -9.89 -12.16 27.79
C GLU A 166 -10.79 -11.85 28.99
N ALA A 167 -11.64 -10.84 28.89
CA ALA A 167 -12.59 -10.50 29.95
C ALA A 167 -13.60 -11.63 30.21
N LYS A 168 -14.07 -12.33 29.15
CA LYS A 168 -14.85 -13.57 29.29
C LYS A 168 -14.08 -14.65 30.05
N ARG A 169 -12.81 -14.87 29.71
CA ARG A 169 -11.95 -15.87 30.39
C ARG A 169 -11.75 -15.54 31.87
N LYS A 170 -11.74 -14.25 32.24
CA LYS A 170 -11.67 -13.78 33.63
C LYS A 170 -13.02 -13.81 34.37
N GLY A 171 -14.09 -14.34 33.76
CA GLY A 171 -15.42 -14.45 34.38
C GLY A 171 -16.20 -13.14 34.45
N CYS A 172 -15.75 -12.08 33.77
CA CYS A 172 -16.47 -10.80 33.77
C CYS A 172 -17.77 -10.90 32.97
N ARG A 173 -18.84 -10.27 33.45
CA ARG A 173 -20.08 -10.09 32.68
C ARG A 173 -19.87 -9.00 31.63
N VAL A 174 -19.62 -9.41 30.40
CA VAL A 174 -19.27 -8.51 29.29
C VAL A 174 -20.38 -8.40 28.26
N LYS A 175 -20.63 -7.20 27.73
CA LYS A 175 -21.52 -7.00 26.57
C LYS A 175 -20.67 -6.73 25.33
N PRO A 176 -20.94 -7.37 24.17
CA PRO A 176 -20.15 -7.14 22.95
C PRO A 176 -20.07 -5.68 22.51
N GLN A 177 -21.10 -4.88 22.80
CA GLN A 177 -21.15 -3.45 22.45
C GLN A 177 -20.03 -2.64 23.11
N ASP A 178 -19.61 -3.01 24.33
CA ASP A 178 -18.57 -2.30 25.10
C ASP A 178 -17.16 -2.46 24.48
N TYR A 179 -17.02 -3.42 23.57
CA TYR A 179 -15.76 -3.75 22.90
C TYR A 179 -15.74 -3.28 21.45
N LEU A 180 -16.74 -2.51 21.01
CA LEU A 180 -16.71 -1.83 19.72
C LEU A 180 -15.90 -0.54 19.83
N GLU A 181 -14.95 -0.37 18.94
CA GLU A 181 -14.14 0.84 18.80
C GLU A 181 -14.46 1.49 17.46
N ASP A 182 -14.78 2.78 17.48
CA ASP A 182 -15.01 3.56 16.27
C ASP A 182 -13.66 3.91 15.61
N GLU A 183 -13.57 3.69 14.31
CA GLU A 183 -12.40 4.03 13.51
C GLU A 183 -12.84 4.88 12.32
N GLU A 184 -12.05 5.90 11.99
CA GLU A 184 -12.31 6.80 10.87
C GLU A 184 -11.13 6.76 9.90
N LEU A 185 -11.38 6.37 8.64
CA LEU A 185 -10.41 6.46 7.55
C LEU A 185 -10.65 7.76 6.79
N THR A 186 -9.58 8.53 6.64
CA THR A 186 -9.59 9.76 5.85
C THR A 186 -8.48 9.75 4.82
N PHE A 187 -8.70 10.41 3.70
CA PHE A 187 -7.68 10.60 2.67
C PHE A 187 -7.28 12.06 2.63
N THR A 188 -5.98 12.30 2.74
CA THR A 188 -5.39 13.64 2.75
C THR A 188 -5.42 14.21 1.35
N ARG A 189 -5.74 15.51 1.28
CA ARG A 189 -5.67 16.29 0.05
C ARG A 189 -4.26 16.24 -0.53
N LEU A 190 -4.16 16.19 -1.86
CA LEU A 190 -2.88 16.27 -2.55
C LEU A 190 -2.21 17.63 -2.30
N PRO A 191 -0.87 17.65 -2.12
CA PRO A 191 -0.15 18.90 -1.92
C PRO A 191 -0.21 19.79 -3.18
N GLY A 192 -0.27 21.11 -3.00
CA GLY A 192 -0.43 22.09 -4.10
C GLY A 192 -1.88 22.44 -4.45
N TYR A 193 -2.83 22.01 -3.64
CA TYR A 193 -4.27 22.29 -3.79
C TYR A 193 -4.89 22.89 -2.51
N GLU A 194 -4.06 23.41 -1.60
CA GLU A 194 -4.46 23.96 -0.30
C GLU A 194 -5.36 25.19 -0.45
N ASP A 195 -5.18 25.95 -1.53
CA ASP A 195 -5.93 27.16 -1.89
C ASP A 195 -7.37 26.89 -2.37
N LYS A 196 -7.67 25.65 -2.78
CA LYS A 196 -8.93 25.32 -3.46
C LYS A 196 -10.00 24.90 -2.50
N THR A 197 -11.24 25.32 -2.73
CA THR A 197 -12.39 24.75 -2.02
C THR A 197 -12.53 23.24 -2.29
N GLN A 198 -13.30 22.53 -1.47
CA GLN A 198 -13.54 21.10 -1.69
C GLN A 198 -14.23 20.81 -3.04
N SER A 199 -15.14 21.68 -3.46
CA SER A 199 -15.87 21.54 -4.73
C SER A 199 -14.93 21.71 -5.93
N GLU A 200 -14.09 22.75 -5.93
CA GLU A 200 -13.12 23.02 -7.00
C GLU A 200 -12.09 21.89 -7.11
N TYR A 201 -11.55 21.44 -5.98
CA TYR A 201 -10.64 20.31 -5.92
C TYR A 201 -11.29 19.05 -6.51
N ALA A 202 -12.52 18.73 -6.10
CA ALA A 202 -13.25 17.59 -6.61
C ALA A 202 -13.48 17.67 -8.13
N ALA A 203 -13.87 18.84 -8.64
CA ALA A 203 -14.12 19.08 -10.05
C ALA A 203 -12.84 18.92 -10.89
N LEU A 204 -11.74 19.55 -10.48
CA LEU A 204 -10.45 19.48 -11.18
C LEU A 204 -9.93 18.05 -11.27
N LEU A 205 -9.86 17.34 -10.14
CA LEU A 205 -9.34 15.98 -10.12
C LEU A 205 -10.25 15.01 -10.89
N THR A 206 -11.57 15.19 -10.80
CA THR A 206 -12.52 14.37 -11.55
C THR A 206 -12.40 14.59 -13.06
N SER A 207 -12.19 15.84 -13.50
CA SER A 207 -11.97 16.16 -14.92
C SER A 207 -10.67 15.52 -15.44
N SER A 208 -9.56 15.69 -14.71
CA SER A 208 -8.27 15.09 -15.04
C SER A 208 -8.34 13.55 -15.04
N MET A 209 -9.05 12.95 -14.09
CA MET A 209 -9.32 11.50 -14.08
C MET A 209 -10.02 11.03 -15.35
N LYS A 210 -11.10 11.71 -15.76
CA LYS A 210 -11.85 11.35 -16.97
C LYS A 210 -10.97 11.42 -18.21
N HIS A 211 -10.18 12.49 -18.35
CA HIS A 211 -9.27 12.65 -19.48
C HIS A 211 -8.21 11.54 -19.51
N ARG A 212 -7.52 11.28 -18.39
CA ARG A 212 -6.52 10.22 -18.27
C ARG A 212 -7.09 8.83 -18.52
N CYS A 213 -8.31 8.58 -18.05
CA CYS A 213 -9.03 7.33 -18.31
C CYS A 213 -9.30 7.14 -19.81
N ALA A 214 -9.81 8.17 -20.48
CA ALA A 214 -10.07 8.13 -21.91
C ALA A 214 -8.78 7.90 -22.72
N THR A 215 -7.68 8.59 -22.38
CA THR A 215 -6.37 8.37 -23.00
C THR A 215 -5.87 6.94 -22.80
N ALA A 216 -5.93 6.42 -21.57
CA ALA A 216 -5.48 5.06 -21.26
C ALA A 216 -6.29 3.99 -22.01
N VAL A 217 -7.60 4.18 -22.14
CA VAL A 217 -8.48 3.29 -22.92
C VAL A 217 -8.14 3.37 -24.41
N ALA A 218 -7.99 4.57 -24.96
CA ALA A 218 -7.64 4.76 -26.37
C ALA A 218 -6.28 4.13 -26.71
N GLU A 219 -5.26 4.31 -25.87
CA GLU A 219 -3.94 3.70 -26.05
C GLU A 219 -3.99 2.16 -26.05
N LYS A 220 -4.85 1.56 -25.21
CA LYS A 220 -5.03 0.11 -25.18
C LYS A 220 -5.73 -0.41 -26.43
N ILE A 221 -6.79 0.27 -26.85
CA ILE A 221 -7.51 -0.06 -28.10
C ILE A 221 -6.56 0.05 -29.29
N ALA A 222 -5.74 1.12 -29.35
CA ALA A 222 -4.74 1.30 -30.41
C ALA A 222 -3.67 0.18 -30.42
N LYS A 223 -3.37 -0.43 -29.27
CA LYS A 223 -2.48 -1.60 -29.15
C LYS A 223 -3.17 -2.94 -29.45
N GLY A 224 -4.44 -2.92 -29.87
CA GLY A 224 -5.23 -4.13 -30.13
C GLY A 224 -5.64 -4.89 -28.86
N GLU A 225 -5.56 -4.26 -27.68
CA GLU A 225 -6.00 -4.89 -26.43
C GLU A 225 -7.53 -4.79 -26.30
N ALA A 226 -8.18 -5.94 -26.16
CA ALA A 226 -9.60 -6.02 -25.80
C ALA A 226 -9.79 -5.96 -24.28
N PHE A 227 -10.88 -5.32 -23.86
CA PHE A 227 -11.33 -5.34 -22.47
C PHE A 227 -12.31 -6.51 -22.28
N PRO A 228 -12.16 -7.34 -21.23
CA PRO A 228 -13.09 -8.43 -20.98
C PRO A 228 -14.50 -7.87 -20.65
N PRO A 229 -15.57 -8.60 -20.98
CA PRO A 229 -16.91 -8.24 -20.52
C PRO A 229 -16.96 -8.18 -18.99
N LYS A 230 -17.72 -7.23 -18.43
CA LYS A 230 -17.86 -7.06 -16.96
C LYS A 230 -18.23 -8.35 -16.22
N LEU A 231 -19.11 -9.15 -16.83
CA LEU A 231 -19.56 -10.42 -16.29
C LEU A 231 -18.39 -11.41 -16.10
N GLU A 232 -17.41 -11.43 -17.01
CA GLU A 232 -16.25 -12.33 -16.94
C GLU A 232 -15.29 -11.95 -15.80
N ILE A 233 -15.14 -10.66 -15.51
CA ILE A 233 -14.35 -10.19 -14.35
C ILE A 233 -15.01 -10.64 -13.05
N ARG A 234 -16.35 -10.55 -12.97
CA ARG A 234 -17.11 -10.99 -11.79
C ARG A 234 -17.12 -12.50 -11.61
N LYS A 235 -17.00 -13.27 -12.69
CA LYS A 235 -16.85 -14.73 -12.64
C LYS A 235 -15.44 -15.20 -12.25
N THR A 236 -14.48 -14.28 -12.12
CA THR A 236 -13.12 -14.66 -11.72
C THR A 236 -13.14 -15.31 -10.36
N GLY A 237 -12.72 -16.57 -10.31
CA GLY A 237 -12.74 -17.37 -9.09
C GLY A 237 -11.71 -16.88 -8.08
N VAL A 238 -12.06 -16.96 -6.81
CA VAL A 238 -11.17 -16.63 -5.70
C VAL A 238 -9.97 -17.59 -5.73
N GLY A 239 -8.77 -17.06 -5.53
CA GLY A 239 -7.53 -17.86 -5.56
C GLY A 239 -7.05 -18.29 -6.94
N GLN A 240 -7.75 -17.94 -8.02
CA GLN A 240 -7.27 -18.24 -9.37
C GLN A 240 -6.01 -17.43 -9.71
N LYS A 241 -5.24 -17.93 -10.69
CA LYS A 241 -4.14 -17.15 -11.26
C LYS A 241 -4.71 -16.17 -12.29
N PRO A 242 -4.24 -14.90 -12.32
CA PRO A 242 -4.62 -13.98 -13.37
C PRO A 242 -4.20 -14.49 -14.73
N LEU A 243 -5.05 -14.32 -15.75
CA LEU A 243 -4.78 -14.68 -17.14
C LEU A 243 -3.46 -14.07 -17.65
N ARG A 244 -3.20 -12.82 -17.26
CA ARG A 244 -1.96 -12.10 -17.56
C ARG A 244 -1.29 -11.67 -16.27
N THR A 245 -0.17 -12.31 -15.94
CA THR A 245 0.67 -11.89 -14.82
C THR A 245 1.97 -11.29 -15.36
N LYS A 246 2.26 -10.04 -14.99
CA LYS A 246 3.57 -9.42 -15.27
C LYS A 246 4.67 -10.27 -14.63
N LYS A 247 5.50 -10.91 -15.45
CA LYS A 247 6.70 -11.63 -14.99
C LYS A 247 7.81 -10.61 -14.72
N SER A 248 8.58 -10.83 -13.65
CA SER A 248 9.79 -10.05 -13.36
C SER A 248 10.97 -10.99 -13.20
N SER A 249 12.07 -10.71 -13.88
CA SER A 249 13.37 -11.35 -13.71
C SER A 249 14.23 -10.61 -12.68
N LEU A 250 15.42 -11.14 -12.39
CA LEU A 250 16.46 -10.46 -11.60
C LEU A 250 16.90 -9.13 -12.24
N TYR A 251 16.83 -9.04 -13.56
CA TYR A 251 17.20 -7.85 -14.35
C TYR A 251 16.04 -6.87 -14.54
N SER A 252 14.84 -7.19 -14.04
CA SER A 252 13.71 -6.28 -14.17
C SER A 252 13.97 -5.00 -13.37
N TYR A 253 13.86 -3.86 -14.05
CA TYR A 253 14.02 -2.56 -13.45
C TYR A 253 13.02 -2.36 -12.30
N ARG A 254 13.53 -2.06 -11.10
CA ARG A 254 12.77 -1.78 -9.89
C ARG A 254 13.18 -0.41 -9.36
N PRO A 255 12.49 0.66 -9.79
CA PRO A 255 12.87 2.02 -9.40
C PRO A 255 12.73 2.19 -7.88
N LEU A 256 13.67 2.93 -7.28
CA LEU A 256 13.58 3.40 -5.89
C LEU A 256 12.83 4.73 -5.78
N VAL A 257 12.85 5.50 -6.87
CA VAL A 257 12.28 6.85 -6.95
C VAL A 257 11.45 6.92 -8.22
N LEU A 258 10.19 7.34 -8.08
CA LEU A 258 9.31 7.59 -9.20
C LEU A 258 9.10 9.10 -9.32
N SER A 259 9.86 9.71 -10.21
CA SER A 259 9.77 11.15 -10.47
C SER A 259 9.72 11.44 -11.96
N LEU A 260 8.83 12.33 -12.39
CA LEU A 260 8.73 12.83 -13.76
C LEU A 260 9.93 13.72 -14.13
N CYS A 261 10.68 14.24 -13.15
CA CYS A 261 11.88 15.04 -13.38
C CYS A 261 13.14 14.23 -13.17
N ARG A 262 13.93 14.09 -14.25
CA ARG A 262 15.22 13.37 -14.22
C ARG A 262 16.21 13.98 -13.21
N LYS A 263 16.27 15.32 -13.11
CA LYS A 263 17.18 16.02 -12.19
C LYS A 263 16.85 15.67 -10.72
N THR A 264 15.58 15.78 -10.34
CA THR A 264 15.11 15.43 -8.99
C THR A 264 15.34 13.96 -8.70
N ARG A 265 14.99 13.07 -9.64
CA ARG A 265 15.24 11.62 -9.50
C ARG A 265 16.70 11.32 -9.19
N ASN A 266 17.63 11.91 -9.94
CA ASN A 266 19.07 11.71 -9.76
C ASN A 266 19.56 12.28 -8.42
N ALA A 267 19.03 13.43 -7.97
CA ALA A 267 19.37 14.00 -6.68
C ALA A 267 18.94 13.11 -5.51
N VAL A 268 17.71 12.60 -5.53
CA VAL A 268 17.20 11.68 -4.50
C VAL A 268 18.00 10.38 -4.50
N LEU A 269 18.32 9.83 -5.68
CA LEU A 269 19.15 8.63 -5.78
C LEU A 269 20.56 8.84 -5.22
N ARG A 270 21.19 9.99 -5.48
CA ARG A 270 22.50 10.32 -4.87
C ARG A 270 22.42 10.34 -3.35
N GLY A 271 21.41 11.00 -2.78
CA GLY A 271 21.20 11.01 -1.32
C GLY A 271 20.97 9.61 -0.75
N TYR A 272 20.13 8.82 -1.40
CA TYR A 272 19.88 7.42 -1.03
C TYR A 272 21.17 6.59 -1.03
N PHE A 273 21.98 6.67 -2.08
CA PHE A 273 23.21 5.87 -2.17
C PHE A 273 24.28 6.33 -1.16
N ALA A 274 24.36 7.63 -0.86
CA ALA A 274 25.22 8.12 0.22
C ALA A 274 24.84 7.49 1.58
N VAL A 275 23.54 7.38 1.88
CA VAL A 275 23.08 6.69 3.11
C VAL A 275 23.38 5.19 3.05
N VAL A 276 23.25 4.54 1.89
CA VAL A 276 23.59 3.13 1.72
C VAL A 276 25.08 2.87 1.97
N ASP A 277 25.96 3.73 1.48
CA ASP A 277 27.40 3.57 1.65
C ASP A 277 27.79 3.80 3.13
N ALA A 278 27.28 4.86 3.76
CA ALA A 278 27.45 5.07 5.20
C ALA A 278 26.89 3.91 6.05
N PHE A 279 25.77 3.32 5.63
CA PHE A 279 25.19 2.16 6.31
C PHE A 279 26.08 0.91 6.17
N ARG A 280 26.69 0.70 5.00
CA ARG A 280 27.61 -0.43 4.76
C ARG A 280 28.85 -0.31 5.66
N GLU A 281 29.46 0.86 5.71
CA GLU A 281 30.61 1.13 6.57
C GLU A 281 30.26 0.88 8.05
N ALA A 282 29.15 1.46 8.53
CA ALA A 282 28.69 1.25 9.90
C ALA A 282 28.40 -0.23 10.21
N SER A 283 27.77 -0.94 9.26
CA SER A 283 27.47 -2.38 9.38
C SER A 283 28.72 -3.26 9.40
N GLU A 284 29.78 -2.90 8.68
CA GLU A 284 31.05 -3.61 8.70
C GLU A 284 31.77 -3.43 10.04
N ARG A 285 31.88 -2.20 10.53
CA ARG A 285 32.42 -1.91 11.87
C ARG A 285 31.65 -2.64 12.95
N TYR A 286 30.32 -2.56 12.90
CA TYR A 286 29.45 -3.26 13.84
C TYR A 286 29.67 -4.78 13.82
N ARG A 287 29.84 -5.40 12.65
CA ARG A 287 30.10 -6.84 12.56
C ARG A 287 31.48 -7.24 13.09
N ARG A 288 32.44 -6.32 13.15
CA ARG A 288 33.77 -6.51 13.75
C ARG A 288 33.81 -6.29 15.26
N GLY A 289 32.67 -6.04 15.91
CA GLY A 289 32.58 -5.90 17.37
C GLY A 289 32.49 -4.46 17.88
N ASP A 290 32.50 -3.45 17.00
CA ASP A 290 32.29 -2.06 17.42
C ASP A 290 30.81 -1.81 17.75
N ASP A 291 30.46 -1.90 19.04
CA ASP A 291 29.10 -1.68 19.52
C ASP A 291 28.70 -0.21 19.62
N SER A 292 29.67 0.71 19.53
CA SER A 292 29.49 2.16 19.63
C SER A 292 29.11 2.81 18.30
N VAL A 293 29.24 2.09 17.19
CA VAL A 293 29.01 2.66 15.86
C VAL A 293 27.56 3.14 15.69
N VAL A 294 27.43 4.38 15.25
CA VAL A 294 26.15 5.02 14.95
C VAL A 294 25.77 4.71 13.51
N PHE A 295 24.56 4.19 13.31
CA PHE A 295 24.02 3.95 11.99
C PHE A 295 23.39 5.23 11.40
N PRO A 296 23.37 5.41 10.07
CA PRO A 296 22.74 6.56 9.46
C PRO A 296 21.28 6.73 9.90
N PRO A 297 20.79 7.97 10.08
CA PRO A 297 19.41 8.23 10.50
C PRO A 297 18.38 7.52 9.62
N GLY A 298 17.30 7.05 10.24
CA GLY A 298 16.22 6.34 9.55
C GLY A 298 16.55 4.91 9.12
N THR A 299 17.76 4.40 9.41
CA THR A 299 18.12 3.00 9.15
C THR A 299 18.00 2.14 10.41
N TYR A 300 17.83 0.84 10.23
CA TYR A 300 17.76 -0.12 11.33
C TYR A 300 19.09 -0.87 11.46
N ARG A 301 19.68 -0.86 12.65
CA ARG A 301 20.87 -1.67 12.99
C ARG A 301 20.58 -3.15 12.69
N PRO A 302 21.45 -3.85 11.95
CA PRO A 302 21.26 -5.27 11.68
C PRO A 302 21.41 -6.10 12.97
N LEU A 303 20.83 -7.29 12.98
CA LEU A 303 21.09 -8.26 14.05
C LEU A 303 22.53 -8.78 13.91
N ARG A 304 23.30 -8.78 15.02
CA ARG A 304 24.57 -9.50 15.09
C ARG A 304 24.23 -10.95 15.41
N LEU A 305 24.25 -11.82 14.41
CA LEU A 305 24.11 -13.26 14.63
C LEU A 305 25.44 -13.75 15.22
N ASN A 306 25.48 -13.97 16.53
CA ASN A 306 26.57 -14.72 17.14
C ASN A 306 26.39 -16.17 16.69
N LEU A 307 27.14 -16.59 15.67
CA LEU A 307 27.26 -18.01 15.37
C LEU A 307 28.00 -18.64 16.55
N VAL A 308 27.26 -19.30 17.44
CA VAL A 308 27.87 -20.17 18.44
C VAL A 308 28.49 -21.32 17.63
N PRO A 309 29.80 -21.60 17.76
CA PRO A 309 30.41 -22.76 17.14
C PRO A 309 29.63 -24.01 17.57
N SER A 310 29.20 -24.81 16.60
CA SER A 310 28.64 -26.15 16.81
C SER A 310 29.69 -27.08 17.38
#